data_AF-A0A941J1X4-F1
#
_entry.id   AF-A0A941J1X4-F1
#
_cell.length_a   1.000
_cell.length_b   1.000
_cell.length_c   1.000
_cell.angle_alpha   90.00
_cell.angle_beta   90.00
_cell.angle_gamma   90.00
#
_symmetry.space_group_name_H-M   'P 1'
#
loop_
_entity.id
_entity.type
_entity.pdbx_description
1 polymer ?
#
loop_
_entity_poly.entity_id
_entity_poly.type
_entity_poly.pdbx_seq_one_letter_code
_entity_poly.pdbx_strand_id
1 'polypeptide(L)'
;MNTKMFEVAGLGGGHVGLTSARIEQLGTRLEGPLLTAGDEGWDEAVLVWNAMATAKPSLVIQPTSAHDVVTAVRFATDHGVLLSIKGGGHNIAGTALADGGLTLDMSRMRDVTVDPTRRLAHVGPGCLLRDVDRATQQYGLATVLGFVSETGVAGLTLGGGFGYLTRRFGWTADNLEQVEIVTADGRIRTADRAENPDLFWAIRGGGGNFGVVTRFSFRLHDVGSVITGGLAAWSIDRVDDVLATYQHLTATAPRELTTVAIIRLAPPAPFVPAEWRLKPVAALLVCHIGVNAEADLAPLRALGEPVFDLIGAQPYVAQQSMLDAMEPKGLNQYWKAEFLPDLPGQYLPTFRDAALEVASPLSFSVIFHLAGALNEFDGDGGAVGNREAGFISGFSGYGHRTPTTTGSWPPSAKDGRAFVRSRPAGTTSTSSSPRTTPPEQQTRTKAPTIASGRSRRSTTRTMSSGSTATYDRADEVPLRFKVHAPTGRCVRASKSVLERVCPSAGATAFQEALRHPECRFRVSEGRVCLGDA
;
A
#
# COMPACT_ATOMS: atom_id res chain seq x y z
N MET A 1 46.82 15.22 -8.75
CA MET A 1 45.44 15.55 -8.34
C MET A 1 44.89 14.34 -7.59
N ASN A 2 44.51 14.51 -6.32
CA ASN A 2 44.02 13.40 -5.50
C ASN A 2 42.60 13.05 -5.96
N THR A 3 42.41 11.88 -6.56
CA THR A 3 41.08 11.43 -7.01
C THR A 3 40.27 11.03 -5.78
N LYS A 4 39.24 11.81 -5.44
CA LYS A 4 38.35 11.49 -4.31
C LYS A 4 37.57 10.21 -4.66
N MET A 5 37.55 9.25 -3.76
CA MET A 5 36.75 8.03 -3.87
C MET A 5 35.46 8.20 -3.07
N PHE A 6 34.35 7.74 -3.65
CA PHE A 6 33.04 7.70 -3.02
C PHE A 6 32.68 6.23 -2.78
N GLU A 7 32.44 5.87 -1.53
CA GLU A 7 31.94 4.56 -1.15
C GLU A 7 30.41 4.57 -1.28
N VAL A 8 29.88 3.83 -2.24
CA VAL A 8 28.44 3.77 -2.53
C VAL A 8 27.95 2.35 -2.34
N ALA A 9 26.82 2.16 -1.65
CA ALA A 9 26.25 0.85 -1.37
C ALA A 9 26.00 0.06 -2.65
N GLY A 10 26.42 -1.21 -2.65
CA GLY A 10 26.27 -2.12 -3.78
C GLY A 10 24.96 -2.92 -3.73
N LEU A 11 24.43 -3.28 -4.90
CA LEU A 11 23.22 -4.10 -5.05
C LEU A 11 23.37 -5.50 -4.42
N GLY A 12 24.58 -6.07 -4.46
CA GLY A 12 24.90 -7.36 -3.85
C GLY A 12 25.19 -7.30 -2.34
N GLY A 13 25.03 -6.12 -1.72
CA GLY A 13 25.60 -5.81 -0.40
C GLY A 13 27.03 -5.27 -0.51
N GLY A 14 27.55 -4.72 0.59
CA GLY A 14 28.87 -4.07 0.60
C GLY A 14 28.87 -2.71 -0.10
N HIS A 15 30.05 -2.26 -0.54
CA HIS A 15 30.28 -0.94 -1.13
C HIS A 15 31.03 -1.07 -2.46
N VAL A 16 30.75 -0.13 -3.36
CA VAL A 16 31.38 0.07 -4.67
C VAL A 16 32.10 1.41 -4.61
N GLY A 17 33.41 1.40 -4.90
CA GLY A 17 34.22 2.61 -4.99
C GLY A 17 34.00 3.32 -6.33
N LEU A 18 33.50 4.56 -6.30
CA LEU A 18 33.34 5.42 -7.47
C LEU A 18 34.29 6.62 -7.38
N THR A 19 35.03 6.90 -8.43
CA THR A 19 35.91 8.09 -8.48
C THR A 19 35.11 9.36 -8.71
N SER A 20 35.60 10.51 -8.22
CA SER A 20 35.01 11.82 -8.51
C SER A 20 34.86 12.07 -10.01
N ALA A 21 35.88 11.73 -10.81
CA ALA A 21 35.82 11.85 -12.27
C ALA A 21 34.69 11.02 -12.90
N ARG A 22 34.35 9.85 -12.32
CA ARG A 22 33.23 9.02 -12.79
C ARG A 22 31.88 9.67 -12.49
N ILE A 23 31.74 10.26 -11.30
CA ILE A 23 30.52 10.97 -10.88
C ILE A 23 30.34 12.23 -11.72
N GLU A 24 31.42 12.99 -11.96
CA GLU A 24 31.41 14.16 -12.85
C GLU A 24 31.00 13.75 -14.28
N GLN A 25 31.55 12.65 -14.82
CA GLN A 25 31.17 12.13 -16.14
C GLN A 25 29.71 11.66 -16.20
N LEU A 26 29.16 11.12 -15.10
CA LEU A 26 27.73 10.82 -15.02
C LEU A 26 26.91 12.11 -15.08
N GLY A 27 27.31 13.13 -14.31
CA GLY A 27 26.66 14.44 -14.29
C GLY A 27 26.58 15.10 -15.67
N THR A 28 27.62 15.02 -16.48
CA THR A 28 27.62 15.63 -17.84
C THR A 28 26.69 14.95 -18.84
N ARG A 29 26.16 13.76 -18.50
CA ARG A 29 25.21 13.00 -19.34
C ARG A 29 23.76 13.18 -18.90
N LEU A 30 23.53 13.90 -17.81
CA LEU A 30 22.21 14.17 -17.24
C LEU A 30 21.78 15.60 -17.57
N GLU A 31 20.50 15.77 -17.85
CA GLU A 31 19.86 17.09 -17.95
C GLU A 31 19.52 17.63 -16.55
N GLY A 32 19.03 16.75 -15.68
CA GLY A 32 18.77 17.03 -14.27
C GLY A 32 20.00 16.98 -13.37
N PRO A 33 19.95 17.57 -12.15
CA PRO A 33 21.09 17.63 -11.27
C PRO A 33 21.43 16.27 -10.64
N LEU A 34 22.73 16.04 -10.48
CA LEU A 34 23.30 15.02 -9.61
C LEU A 34 23.80 15.71 -8.34
N LEU A 35 23.29 15.28 -7.20
CA LEU A 35 23.53 15.87 -5.89
C LEU A 35 24.33 14.92 -4.99
N THR A 36 25.15 15.51 -4.15
CA THR A 36 25.87 14.93 -3.02
C THR A 36 25.56 15.72 -1.75
N ALA A 37 25.90 15.16 -0.59
CA ALA A 37 25.65 15.83 0.68
C ALA A 37 26.34 17.21 0.74
N GLY A 38 25.55 18.25 0.98
CA GLY A 38 26.00 19.65 1.03
C GLY A 38 25.66 20.47 -0.21
N ASP A 39 25.25 19.82 -1.31
CA ASP A 39 24.78 20.53 -2.51
C ASP A 39 23.42 21.20 -2.27
N GLU A 40 23.16 22.30 -2.98
CA GLU A 40 21.86 22.96 -2.94
C GLU A 40 20.75 22.00 -3.38
N GLY A 41 19.65 21.95 -2.60
CA GLY A 41 18.54 21.04 -2.84
C GLY A 41 18.73 19.62 -2.28
N TRP A 42 19.90 19.25 -1.75
CA TRP A 42 20.14 17.93 -1.14
C TRP A 42 19.12 17.60 -0.05
N ASP A 43 18.90 18.51 0.91
CA ASP A 43 18.03 18.27 2.06
C ASP A 43 16.58 17.99 1.65
N GLU A 44 16.06 18.70 0.64
CA GLU A 44 14.73 18.43 0.09
C GLU A 44 14.70 17.10 -0.68
N ALA A 45 15.76 16.81 -1.44
CA ALA A 45 15.86 15.61 -2.24
C ALA A 45 15.99 14.32 -1.41
N VAL A 46 16.45 14.41 -0.16
CA VAL A 46 16.50 13.26 0.78
C VAL A 46 15.38 13.29 1.83
N LEU A 47 14.55 14.35 1.87
CA LEU A 47 13.44 14.42 2.79
C LEU A 47 12.35 13.41 2.40
N VAL A 48 12.04 12.51 3.34
CA VAL A 48 10.90 11.60 3.29
C VAL A 48 9.91 11.94 4.38
N TRP A 49 8.68 11.47 4.20
CA TRP A 49 7.58 11.85 5.07
C TRP A 49 7.68 11.23 6.48
N ASN A 50 8.09 9.96 6.59
CA ASN A 50 8.30 9.31 7.89
C ASN A 50 9.73 9.55 8.42
N ALA A 51 9.87 10.35 9.48
CA ALA A 51 11.15 10.68 10.09
C ALA A 51 11.82 9.52 10.85
N MET A 52 11.14 8.38 11.01
CA MET A 52 11.78 7.16 11.50
C MET A 52 12.73 6.53 10.48
N ALA A 53 12.60 6.89 9.20
CA ALA A 53 13.53 6.44 8.18
C ALA A 53 14.91 7.07 8.43
N THR A 54 15.94 6.22 8.57
CA THR A 54 17.31 6.67 8.85
C THR A 54 18.25 6.53 7.66
N ALA A 55 17.76 5.98 6.54
CA ALA A 55 18.55 5.76 5.34
C ALA A 55 19.09 7.09 4.78
N LYS A 56 20.37 7.12 4.41
CA LYS A 56 21.03 8.30 3.85
C LYS A 56 21.70 7.92 2.53
N PRO A 57 21.19 8.36 1.38
CA PRO A 57 21.86 8.06 0.11
C PRO A 57 23.24 8.73 0.04
N SER A 58 24.12 8.16 -0.77
CA SER A 58 25.41 8.77 -1.10
C SER A 58 25.28 9.69 -2.31
N LEU A 59 24.36 9.38 -3.23
CA LEU A 59 24.10 10.14 -4.45
C LEU A 59 22.59 10.29 -4.64
N VAL A 60 22.16 11.45 -5.15
CA VAL A 60 20.80 11.66 -5.62
C VAL A 60 20.84 12.20 -7.04
N ILE A 61 20.00 11.67 -7.92
CA ILE A 61 19.77 12.25 -9.25
C ILE A 61 18.32 12.73 -9.28
N GLN A 62 18.10 13.97 -9.71
CA GLN A 62 16.76 14.50 -9.95
C GLN A 62 16.49 14.54 -11.46
N PRO A 63 16.05 13.42 -12.07
CA PRO A 63 15.87 13.36 -13.51
C PRO A 63 14.83 14.38 -13.99
N THR A 64 15.04 14.96 -15.17
CA THR A 64 14.05 15.83 -15.84
C THR A 64 13.39 15.14 -17.04
N SER A 65 13.89 13.98 -17.45
CA SER A 65 13.41 13.24 -18.60
C SER A 65 13.56 11.72 -18.43
N ALA A 66 12.88 10.94 -19.27
CA ALA A 66 13.08 9.48 -19.31
C ALA A 66 14.52 9.10 -19.70
N HIS A 67 15.23 9.97 -20.45
CA HIS A 67 16.63 9.76 -20.81
C HIS A 67 17.56 9.83 -19.59
N ASP A 68 17.33 10.76 -18.66
CA ASP A 68 18.07 10.81 -17.40
C ASP A 68 17.88 9.52 -16.59
N VAL A 69 16.64 9.03 -16.53
CA VAL A 69 16.31 7.77 -15.85
C VAL A 69 17.04 6.59 -16.51
N VAL A 70 17.05 6.50 -17.84
CA VAL A 70 17.83 5.49 -18.57
C VAL A 70 19.32 5.59 -18.22
N THR A 71 19.87 6.80 -18.22
CA THR A 71 21.29 7.03 -17.90
C THR A 71 21.63 6.57 -16.49
N ALA A 72 20.78 6.89 -15.51
CA ALA A 72 20.98 6.50 -14.11
C ALA A 72 20.79 4.99 -13.89
N VAL A 73 19.78 4.37 -14.51
CA VAL A 73 19.55 2.91 -14.40
C VAL A 73 20.70 2.12 -15.00
N ARG A 74 21.20 2.54 -16.17
CA ARG A 74 22.38 1.92 -16.78
C ARG A 74 23.61 2.08 -15.90
N PHE A 75 23.85 3.29 -15.39
CA PHE A 75 24.96 3.53 -14.45
C PHE A 75 24.88 2.61 -13.22
N ALA A 76 23.70 2.49 -12.61
CA ALA A 76 23.52 1.63 -11.45
C ALA A 76 23.76 0.15 -11.79
N THR A 77 23.32 -0.29 -12.98
CA THR A 77 23.52 -1.66 -13.45
C THR A 77 24.99 -1.96 -13.77
N ASP A 78 25.64 -1.09 -14.54
CA ASP A 78 27.02 -1.24 -14.99
C ASP A 78 28.02 -1.25 -13.82
N HIS A 79 27.69 -0.54 -12.74
CA HIS A 79 28.53 -0.42 -11.56
C HIS A 79 28.03 -1.20 -10.34
N GLY A 80 26.90 -1.93 -10.45
CA GLY A 80 26.34 -2.70 -9.35
C GLY A 80 25.94 -1.86 -8.13
N VAL A 81 25.48 -0.63 -8.35
CA VAL A 81 25.06 0.31 -7.29
C VAL A 81 23.62 0.01 -6.84
N LEU A 82 23.38 0.07 -5.53
CA LEU A 82 22.03 -0.01 -4.96
C LEU A 82 21.22 1.22 -5.38
N LEU A 83 20.10 0.99 -6.07
CA LEU A 83 19.20 2.01 -6.58
C LEU A 83 17.89 2.02 -5.81
N SER A 84 17.39 3.21 -5.48
CA SER A 84 16.01 3.43 -5.03
C SER A 84 15.32 4.54 -5.82
N ILE A 85 14.00 4.59 -5.76
CA ILE A 85 13.19 5.60 -6.43
C ILE A 85 12.28 6.29 -5.41
N LYS A 86 12.36 7.63 -5.37
CA LYS A 86 11.48 8.49 -4.60
C LYS A 86 10.54 9.25 -5.54
N GLY A 87 9.25 8.90 -5.49
CA GLY A 87 8.17 9.76 -5.98
C GLY A 87 7.87 10.87 -4.96
N GLY A 88 6.75 10.78 -4.25
CA GLY A 88 6.40 11.75 -3.18
C GLY A 88 7.04 11.48 -1.81
N GLY A 89 7.77 10.38 -1.63
CA GLY A 89 8.48 10.07 -0.37
C GLY A 89 7.57 9.64 0.81
N HIS A 90 6.35 9.20 0.54
CA HIS A 90 5.30 8.86 1.53
C HIS A 90 5.33 7.41 2.07
N ASN A 91 6.33 6.61 1.72
CA ASN A 91 6.37 5.21 2.13
C ASN A 91 6.58 5.09 3.65
N ILE A 92 5.64 4.47 4.36
CA ILE A 92 5.67 4.32 5.83
C ILE A 92 6.91 3.54 6.28
N ALA A 93 7.36 2.55 5.51
CA ALA A 93 8.54 1.75 5.84
C ALA A 93 9.87 2.45 5.50
N GLY A 94 9.85 3.68 4.96
CA GLY A 94 11.05 4.45 4.66
C GLY A 94 11.88 3.93 3.48
N THR A 95 11.27 3.15 2.58
CA THR A 95 11.98 2.46 1.48
C THR A 95 12.27 3.33 0.25
N ALA A 96 11.92 4.62 0.30
CA ALA A 96 12.12 5.55 -0.81
C ALA A 96 13.57 6.04 -0.98
N LEU A 97 14.46 5.72 -0.02
CA LEU A 97 15.87 6.10 -0.05
C LEU A 97 16.75 4.85 -0.01
N ALA A 98 17.82 4.85 -0.80
CA ALA A 98 18.84 3.82 -0.79
C ALA A 98 19.90 4.21 0.23
N ASP A 99 19.99 3.51 1.35
CA ASP A 99 21.02 3.80 2.36
C ASP A 99 22.42 3.56 1.80
N GLY A 100 23.25 4.61 1.79
CA GLY A 100 24.56 4.66 1.14
C GLY A 100 24.52 4.53 -0.39
N GLY A 101 23.36 4.40 -1.02
CA GLY A 101 23.23 4.09 -2.45
C GLY A 101 22.96 5.31 -3.32
N LEU A 102 22.41 5.05 -4.51
CA LEU A 102 21.88 6.05 -5.44
C LEU A 102 20.35 6.12 -5.31
N THR A 103 19.81 7.32 -5.16
CA THR A 103 18.36 7.57 -5.17
C THR A 103 17.97 8.41 -6.38
N LEU A 104 16.94 7.99 -7.11
CA LEU A 104 16.27 8.86 -8.07
C LEU A 104 15.17 9.63 -7.36
N ASP A 105 15.31 10.95 -7.28
CA ASP A 105 14.25 11.84 -6.79
C ASP A 105 13.47 12.38 -7.98
N MET A 106 12.29 11.80 -8.21
CA MET A 106 11.46 12.10 -9.38
C MET A 106 10.79 13.47 -9.31
N SER A 107 11.05 14.27 -8.27
CA SER A 107 10.40 15.55 -7.97
C SER A 107 10.45 16.59 -9.09
N ARG A 108 11.35 16.46 -10.08
CA ARG A 108 11.41 17.33 -11.26
C ARG A 108 10.59 16.86 -12.46
N MET A 109 10.04 15.64 -12.44
CA MET A 109 9.13 15.12 -13.47
C MET A 109 7.67 15.22 -12.98
N ARG A 110 7.15 16.45 -12.92
CA ARG A 110 5.86 16.81 -12.28
C ARG A 110 4.76 17.29 -13.23
N ASP A 111 4.94 17.09 -14.53
CA ASP A 111 3.97 17.56 -15.51
C ASP A 111 2.67 16.77 -15.48
N VAL A 112 1.55 17.47 -15.67
CA VAL A 112 0.21 16.88 -15.86
C VAL A 112 -0.41 17.49 -17.12
N THR A 113 -0.80 16.64 -18.06
CA THR A 113 -1.60 17.05 -19.22
C THR A 113 -2.93 16.30 -19.23
N VAL A 114 -4.01 17.00 -19.58
CA VAL A 114 -5.37 16.46 -19.56
C VAL A 114 -5.97 16.54 -20.95
N ASP A 115 -6.45 15.41 -21.44
CA ASP A 115 -7.34 15.33 -22.60
C ASP A 115 -8.79 15.15 -22.09
N PRO A 116 -9.59 16.23 -22.01
CA PRO A 116 -10.95 16.15 -21.52
C PRO A 116 -11.90 15.43 -22.49
N THR A 117 -11.55 15.36 -23.77
CA THR A 117 -12.37 14.69 -24.79
C THR A 117 -12.24 13.18 -24.66
N ARG A 118 -11.00 12.69 -24.57
CA ARG A 118 -10.70 11.26 -24.34
C ARG A 118 -10.81 10.85 -22.88
N ARG A 119 -10.95 11.82 -21.97
CA ARG A 119 -10.96 11.65 -20.51
C ARG A 119 -9.72 10.90 -20.03
N LEU A 120 -8.56 11.41 -20.43
CA LEU A 120 -7.25 10.88 -20.02
C LEU A 120 -6.41 11.97 -19.37
N ALA A 121 -5.67 11.61 -18.33
CA ALA A 121 -4.60 12.45 -17.77
C ALA A 121 -3.25 11.74 -17.92
N HIS A 122 -2.27 12.42 -18.51
CA HIS A 122 -0.88 11.98 -18.51
C HIS A 122 -0.13 12.68 -17.38
N VAL A 123 0.51 11.89 -16.52
CA VAL A 123 1.01 12.33 -15.22
C VAL A 123 2.46 11.90 -15.04
N GLY A 124 3.32 12.86 -14.66
CA GLY A 124 4.70 12.62 -14.30
C GLY A 124 4.83 11.85 -12.98
N PRO A 125 5.89 11.02 -12.81
CA PRO A 125 6.09 10.19 -11.63
C PRO A 125 6.41 10.98 -10.35
N GLY A 126 6.84 12.23 -10.50
CA GLY A 126 7.08 13.16 -9.40
C GLY A 126 5.82 13.86 -8.88
N CYS A 127 4.70 13.77 -9.60
CA CYS A 127 3.46 14.44 -9.21
C CYS A 127 2.98 13.97 -7.83
N LEU A 128 2.47 14.93 -7.07
CA LEU A 128 1.61 14.65 -5.92
C LEU A 128 0.16 14.61 -6.38
N LEU A 129 -0.73 14.05 -5.54
CA LEU A 129 -2.14 13.91 -5.91
C LEU A 129 -2.77 15.27 -6.26
N ARG A 130 -2.45 16.31 -5.48
CA ARG A 130 -2.94 17.68 -5.72
C ARG A 130 -2.60 18.24 -7.10
N ASP A 131 -1.49 17.81 -7.70
CA ASP A 131 -1.06 18.27 -9.02
C ASP A 131 -2.05 17.73 -10.07
N VAL A 132 -2.43 16.46 -9.92
CA VAL A 132 -3.40 15.77 -10.79
C VAL A 132 -4.83 16.28 -10.55
N ASP A 133 -5.25 16.38 -9.29
CA ASP A 133 -6.58 16.86 -8.94
C ASP A 133 -6.80 18.29 -9.44
N ARG A 134 -5.83 19.19 -9.26
CA ARG A 134 -5.92 20.57 -9.76
C ARG A 134 -6.05 20.64 -11.27
N ALA A 135 -5.28 19.83 -12.01
CA ALA A 135 -5.32 19.83 -13.47
C ALA A 135 -6.64 19.26 -14.02
N THR A 136 -7.10 18.14 -13.45
CA THR A 136 -8.29 17.44 -13.92
C THR A 136 -9.59 18.16 -13.55
N GLN A 137 -9.64 18.79 -12.38
CA GLN A 137 -10.82 19.51 -11.90
C GLN A 137 -11.11 20.81 -12.66
N GLN A 138 -10.18 21.33 -13.47
CA GLN A 138 -10.49 22.40 -14.44
C GLN A 138 -11.56 22.00 -15.45
N TYR A 139 -11.78 20.69 -15.62
CA TYR A 139 -12.75 20.11 -16.54
C TYR A 139 -13.90 19.38 -15.81
N GLY A 140 -14.02 19.51 -14.48
CA GLY A 140 -14.97 18.73 -13.67
C GLY A 140 -14.67 17.23 -13.62
N LEU A 141 -13.44 16.84 -14.01
CA LEU A 141 -12.99 15.46 -14.08
C LEU A 141 -12.06 15.12 -12.90
N ALA A 142 -11.95 13.84 -12.55
CA ALA A 142 -10.93 13.33 -11.63
C ALA A 142 -10.60 11.85 -11.93
N THR A 143 -9.50 11.34 -11.39
CA THR A 143 -9.24 9.89 -11.32
C THR A 143 -9.18 9.44 -9.87
N VAL A 144 -9.18 8.12 -9.63
CA VAL A 144 -9.06 7.59 -8.27
C VAL A 144 -7.65 7.80 -7.75
N LEU A 145 -7.49 8.59 -6.69
CA LEU A 145 -6.21 8.82 -6.00
C LEU A 145 -6.37 8.51 -4.50
N GLY A 146 -5.41 8.93 -3.68
CA GLY A 146 -5.47 8.84 -2.21
C GLY A 146 -6.20 9.99 -1.51
N PHE A 147 -6.35 9.85 -0.19
CA PHE A 147 -7.05 10.81 0.70
C PHE A 147 -6.25 12.09 1.04
N VAL A 148 -4.93 12.10 0.81
CA VAL A 148 -4.00 13.14 1.28
C VAL A 148 -3.25 13.71 0.09
N SER A 149 -3.47 14.98 -0.20
CA SER A 149 -3.08 15.62 -1.46
C SER A 149 -1.57 15.67 -1.67
N GLU A 150 -0.80 15.59 -0.58
CA GLU A 150 0.67 15.58 -0.57
C GLU A 150 1.30 14.22 -0.93
N THR A 151 0.48 13.17 -1.09
CA THR A 151 0.97 11.82 -1.42
C THR A 151 1.49 11.77 -2.86
N GLY A 152 2.58 11.04 -3.10
CA GLY A 152 3.12 10.85 -4.46
C GLY A 152 2.28 9.87 -5.29
N VAL A 153 1.94 10.26 -6.52
CA VAL A 153 1.11 9.47 -7.45
C VAL A 153 1.74 8.11 -7.76
N ALA A 154 3.05 8.08 -8.04
CA ALA A 154 3.73 6.88 -8.51
C ALA A 154 3.68 5.73 -7.49
N GLY A 155 4.12 5.98 -6.25
CA GLY A 155 4.14 4.95 -5.20
C GLY A 155 2.75 4.46 -4.83
N LEU A 156 1.76 5.37 -4.79
CA LEU A 156 0.37 5.04 -4.50
C LEU A 156 -0.22 4.14 -5.58
N THR A 157 -0.05 4.52 -6.85
CA THR A 157 -0.59 3.77 -8.00
C THR A 157 0.03 2.39 -8.12
N LEU A 158 1.36 2.31 -8.03
CA LEU A 158 2.09 1.04 -8.20
C LEU A 158 1.79 0.05 -7.06
N GLY A 159 1.35 0.52 -5.89
CA GLY A 159 0.89 -0.32 -4.79
C GLY A 159 -0.60 -0.69 -4.84
N GLY A 160 -1.35 -0.19 -5.82
CA GLY A 160 -2.81 -0.32 -5.90
C GLY A 160 -3.48 1.05 -5.77
N GLY A 161 -3.45 1.62 -4.56
CA GLY A 161 -3.94 2.98 -4.28
C GLY A 161 -5.45 3.07 -4.08
N PHE A 162 -5.87 3.86 -3.07
CA PHE A 162 -7.28 4.05 -2.73
C PHE A 162 -7.53 5.39 -2.05
N GLY A 163 -8.73 5.96 -2.25
CA GLY A 163 -9.18 7.25 -1.73
C GLY A 163 -10.69 7.42 -1.79
N TYR A 164 -11.16 8.67 -1.86
CA TYR A 164 -12.59 8.99 -1.84
C TYR A 164 -13.40 8.40 -3.00
N LEU A 165 -12.76 8.13 -4.14
CA LEU A 165 -13.42 7.64 -5.35
C LEU A 165 -13.36 6.12 -5.52
N THR A 166 -12.68 5.40 -4.62
CA THR A 166 -12.42 3.96 -4.75
C THR A 166 -13.70 3.14 -4.85
N ARG A 167 -14.69 3.45 -4.01
CA ARG A 167 -15.96 2.71 -3.96
C ARG A 167 -16.70 2.71 -5.29
N ARG A 168 -16.56 3.80 -6.06
CA ARG A 168 -17.23 3.97 -7.35
C ARG A 168 -16.43 3.44 -8.52
N PHE A 169 -15.10 3.54 -8.49
CA PHE A 169 -14.27 3.32 -9.67
C PHE A 169 -13.12 2.33 -9.47
N GLY A 170 -13.06 1.61 -8.35
CA GLY A 170 -12.02 0.62 -8.05
C GLY A 170 -10.72 1.26 -7.55
N TRP A 171 -9.62 0.51 -7.56
CA TRP A 171 -8.32 1.04 -7.13
C TRP A 171 -7.80 2.15 -8.06
N THR A 172 -6.83 2.94 -7.60
CA THR A 172 -6.08 3.84 -8.50
C THR A 172 -5.48 3.07 -9.68
N ALA A 173 -4.92 1.89 -9.42
CA ALA A 173 -4.36 1.00 -10.43
C ALA A 173 -5.40 0.47 -11.44
N ASP A 174 -6.69 0.39 -11.07
CA ASP A 174 -7.76 -0.03 -11.99
C ASP A 174 -8.10 1.05 -13.02
N ASN A 175 -7.67 2.29 -12.76
CA ASN A 175 -7.87 3.45 -13.61
C ASN A 175 -6.62 3.83 -14.39
N LEU A 176 -5.55 3.06 -14.26
CA LEU A 176 -4.36 3.18 -15.09
C LEU A 176 -4.64 2.55 -16.45
N GLU A 177 -4.38 3.29 -17.52
CA GLU A 177 -4.57 2.84 -18.90
C GLU A 177 -3.25 2.46 -19.56
N GLN A 178 -2.16 3.16 -19.24
CA GLN A 178 -0.85 2.94 -19.83
C GLN A 178 0.26 3.53 -18.93
N VAL A 179 1.46 2.94 -19.00
CA VAL A 179 2.70 3.58 -18.51
C VAL A 179 3.79 3.64 -19.56
N GLU A 180 4.69 4.60 -19.39
CA GLU A 180 6.05 4.57 -19.93
C GLU A 180 7.00 4.20 -18.79
N ILE A 181 7.87 3.20 -18.99
CA ILE A 181 8.71 2.63 -17.93
C ILE A 181 10.12 2.31 -18.44
N VAL A 182 11.13 2.67 -17.64
CA VAL A 182 12.52 2.26 -17.84
C VAL A 182 12.79 1.02 -17.00
N THR A 183 13.05 -0.11 -17.66
CA THR A 183 13.37 -1.37 -16.99
C THR A 183 14.88 -1.50 -16.73
N ALA A 184 15.27 -2.51 -15.96
CA ALA A 184 16.67 -2.72 -15.52
C ALA A 184 17.68 -2.87 -16.66
N ASP A 185 17.27 -3.28 -17.87
CA ASP A 185 18.14 -3.29 -19.06
C ASP A 185 18.36 -1.90 -19.68
N GLY A 186 17.87 -0.83 -19.04
CA GLY A 186 18.06 0.55 -19.47
C GLY A 186 17.35 0.87 -20.77
N ARG A 187 16.18 0.28 -21.01
CA ARG A 187 15.32 0.53 -22.18
C ARG A 187 13.96 1.06 -21.72
N ILE A 188 13.44 2.03 -22.47
CA ILE A 188 12.09 2.57 -22.31
C ILE A 188 11.11 1.60 -22.97
N ARG A 189 10.01 1.28 -22.27
CA ARG A 189 8.91 0.46 -22.76
C ARG A 189 7.59 1.17 -22.50
N THR A 190 6.62 0.92 -23.37
CA THR A 190 5.22 1.19 -23.11
C THR A 190 4.58 -0.07 -22.54
N ALA A 191 3.79 0.05 -21.47
CA ALA A 191 3.01 -1.08 -20.96
C ALA A 191 1.55 -0.67 -20.80
N ASP A 192 0.67 -1.41 -21.46
CA ASP A 192 -0.79 -1.32 -21.38
C ASP A 192 -1.42 -2.71 -21.61
N ARG A 193 -2.71 -2.77 -21.96
CA ARG A 193 -3.40 -4.06 -22.18
C ARG A 193 -3.03 -4.75 -23.50
N ALA A 194 -2.48 -4.03 -24.47
CA ALA A 194 -2.10 -4.52 -25.78
C ALA A 194 -0.58 -4.70 -25.93
N GLU A 195 0.21 -3.82 -25.31
CA GLU A 195 1.68 -3.81 -25.37
C GLU A 195 2.28 -4.13 -23.98
N ASN A 196 3.20 -5.11 -23.92
CA ASN A 196 3.79 -5.61 -22.67
C ASN A 196 2.73 -5.88 -21.55
N PRO A 197 1.67 -6.67 -21.83
CA PRO A 197 0.53 -6.83 -20.91
C PRO A 197 0.88 -7.53 -19.60
N ASP A 198 1.91 -8.38 -19.59
CA ASP A 198 2.46 -9.01 -18.40
C ASP A 198 3.15 -7.99 -17.46
N LEU A 199 3.90 -7.06 -18.03
CA LEU A 199 4.48 -5.94 -17.30
C LEU A 199 3.39 -5.01 -16.77
N PHE A 200 2.39 -4.70 -17.60
CA PHE A 200 1.25 -3.85 -17.21
C PHE A 200 0.41 -4.48 -16.10
N TRP A 201 0.25 -5.80 -16.12
CA TRP A 201 -0.33 -6.55 -15.01
C TRP A 201 0.50 -6.38 -13.73
N ALA A 202 1.81 -6.60 -13.82
CA ALA A 202 2.71 -6.64 -12.68
C ALA A 202 2.84 -5.31 -11.93
N ILE A 203 2.91 -4.19 -12.65
CA ILE A 203 3.06 -2.85 -12.06
C ILE A 203 1.81 -2.34 -11.35
N ARG A 204 0.63 -2.88 -11.67
CA ARG A 204 -0.65 -2.53 -11.04
C ARG A 204 -0.82 -3.27 -9.72
N GLY A 205 0.07 -3.01 -8.76
CA GLY A 205 0.06 -3.58 -7.41
C GLY A 205 1.43 -4.12 -6.94
N GLY A 206 2.35 -4.39 -7.86
CA GLY A 206 3.66 -4.94 -7.54
C GLY A 206 4.74 -3.91 -7.19
N GLY A 207 4.39 -2.63 -6.99
CA GLY A 207 5.30 -1.58 -6.56
C GLY A 207 6.39 -1.26 -7.59
N GLY A 208 7.52 -0.72 -7.13
CA GLY A 208 8.66 -0.33 -7.96
C GLY A 208 9.58 -1.49 -8.41
N ASN A 209 9.11 -2.75 -8.38
CA ASN A 209 9.96 -3.92 -8.63
C ASN A 209 10.39 -4.09 -10.10
N PHE A 210 9.64 -3.54 -11.05
CA PHE A 210 9.78 -3.86 -12.47
C PHE A 210 10.47 -2.78 -13.30
N GLY A 211 10.79 -1.64 -12.68
CA GLY A 211 11.43 -0.51 -13.35
C GLY A 211 11.00 0.83 -12.78
N VAL A 212 11.46 1.89 -13.43
CA VAL A 212 11.18 3.28 -13.08
C VAL A 212 10.14 3.82 -14.06
N VAL A 213 8.91 3.99 -13.60
CA VAL A 213 7.86 4.62 -14.43
C VAL A 213 8.20 6.09 -14.63
N THR A 214 8.17 6.55 -15.89
CA THR A 214 8.47 7.92 -16.32
C THR A 214 7.23 8.68 -16.77
N ARG A 215 6.12 7.99 -17.06
CA ARG A 215 4.81 8.59 -17.31
C ARG A 215 3.69 7.61 -16.98
N PHE A 216 2.64 8.07 -16.32
CA PHE A 216 1.38 7.36 -16.12
C PHE A 216 0.29 7.97 -17.00
N SER A 217 -0.63 7.16 -17.51
CA SER A 217 -1.85 7.64 -18.19
C SER A 217 -3.07 7.07 -17.49
N PHE A 218 -3.90 7.95 -16.91
CA PHE A 218 -5.08 7.57 -16.15
C PHE A 218 -6.36 7.90 -16.90
N ARG A 219 -7.33 7.01 -16.82
CA ARG A 219 -8.73 7.30 -17.15
C ARG A 219 -9.33 8.26 -16.14
N LEU A 220 -10.13 9.20 -16.64
CA LEU A 220 -10.83 10.21 -15.87
C LEU A 220 -12.34 9.96 -15.85
N HIS A 221 -12.95 10.35 -14.74
CA HIS A 221 -14.37 10.22 -14.44
C HIS A 221 -14.99 11.58 -14.19
N ASP A 222 -16.29 11.67 -14.45
CA ASP A 222 -17.08 12.85 -14.11
C ASP A 222 -17.35 12.87 -12.61
N VAL A 223 -16.87 13.92 -11.94
CA VAL A 223 -17.04 14.15 -10.50
C VAL A 223 -17.75 15.49 -10.24
N GLY A 224 -17.89 16.34 -11.27
CA GLY A 224 -18.30 17.72 -11.11
C GLY A 224 -17.23 18.57 -10.40
N SER A 225 -17.52 19.87 -10.29
CA SER A 225 -16.67 20.84 -9.60
C SER A 225 -17.01 21.01 -8.11
N VAL A 226 -18.18 20.55 -7.69
CA VAL A 226 -18.70 20.64 -6.32
C VAL A 226 -19.23 19.28 -5.91
N ILE A 227 -18.82 18.84 -4.72
CA ILE A 227 -19.26 17.60 -4.06
C ILE A 227 -19.83 17.96 -2.68
N THR A 228 -20.51 17.01 -2.03
CA THR A 228 -20.86 17.15 -0.61
C THR A 228 -19.91 16.32 0.22
N GLY A 229 -19.15 16.93 1.10
CA GLY A 229 -18.15 16.22 1.90
C GLY A 229 -17.72 16.99 3.11
N GLY A 230 -16.92 16.36 3.95
CA GLY A 230 -16.34 16.98 5.14
C GLY A 230 -16.26 16.02 6.30
N LEU A 231 -15.94 16.57 7.47
CA LEU A 231 -15.73 15.83 8.71
C LEU A 231 -16.67 16.39 9.78
N ALA A 232 -17.42 15.52 10.43
CA ALA A 232 -18.15 15.85 11.65
C ALA A 232 -17.62 15.01 12.81
N ALA A 233 -17.56 15.60 14.00
CA ALA A 233 -17.06 14.93 15.20
C ALA A 233 -17.99 15.13 16.40
N TRP A 234 -18.05 14.13 17.26
CA TRP A 234 -18.86 14.11 18.47
C TRP A 234 -17.98 13.85 19.70
N SER A 235 -18.51 14.15 20.88
CA SER A 235 -17.91 13.70 22.15
C SER A 235 -17.60 12.22 22.07
N ILE A 236 -16.49 11.80 22.68
CA ILE A 236 -16.19 10.38 22.80
C ILE A 236 -17.26 9.61 23.57
N ASP A 237 -18.05 10.27 24.42
CA ASP A 237 -19.17 9.64 25.13
C ASP A 237 -20.26 9.11 24.17
N ARG A 238 -20.29 9.64 22.93
CA ARG A 238 -21.20 9.23 21.85
C ARG A 238 -20.56 8.20 20.91
N VAL A 239 -19.38 7.64 21.23
CA VAL A 239 -18.63 6.76 20.32
C VAL A 239 -19.45 5.56 19.83
N ASP A 240 -20.28 4.96 20.70
CA ASP A 240 -21.12 3.83 20.32
C ASP A 240 -22.19 4.23 19.29
N ASP A 241 -22.82 5.39 19.45
CA ASP A 241 -23.78 5.92 18.49
C ASP A 241 -23.12 6.25 17.14
N VAL A 242 -21.91 6.83 17.18
CA VAL A 242 -21.14 7.17 15.98
C VAL A 242 -20.74 5.89 15.22
N LEU A 243 -20.26 4.86 15.92
CA LEU A 243 -19.88 3.59 15.30
C LEU A 243 -21.09 2.80 14.81
N ALA A 244 -22.23 2.85 15.51
CA ALA A 244 -23.49 2.28 15.04
C ALA A 244 -23.99 2.98 13.76
N THR A 245 -23.87 4.30 13.71
CA THR A 245 -24.21 5.08 12.51
C THR A 245 -23.28 4.78 11.35
N TYR A 246 -21.98 4.64 11.61
CA TYR A 246 -21.01 4.17 10.61
C TYR A 246 -21.40 2.80 10.06
N GLN A 247 -21.73 1.84 10.92
CA GLN A 247 -22.17 0.51 10.50
C GLN A 247 -23.43 0.57 9.64
N HIS A 248 -24.42 1.39 10.05
CA HIS A 248 -25.66 1.56 9.29
C HIS A 248 -25.41 2.18 7.91
N LEU A 249 -24.66 3.29 7.85
CA LEU A 249 -24.30 3.95 6.60
C LEU A 249 -23.57 2.98 5.66
N THR A 250 -22.58 2.26 6.18
CA THR A 250 -21.76 1.37 5.33
C THR A 250 -22.52 0.15 4.83
N ALA A 251 -23.58 -0.28 5.50
CA ALA A 251 -24.44 -1.38 5.04
C ALA A 251 -25.30 -1.02 3.82
N THR A 252 -25.66 0.27 3.64
CA THR A 252 -26.60 0.71 2.59
C THR A 252 -26.05 1.80 1.68
N ALA A 253 -24.84 2.30 1.92
CA ALA A 253 -24.26 3.42 1.18
C ALA A 253 -24.19 3.14 -0.32
N PRO A 254 -24.65 4.07 -1.17
CA PRO A 254 -24.38 3.98 -2.60
C PRO A 254 -22.88 4.08 -2.87
N ARG A 255 -22.46 3.77 -4.11
CA ARG A 255 -21.04 3.85 -4.49
C ARG A 255 -20.50 5.26 -4.48
N GLU A 256 -21.38 6.24 -4.66
CA GLU A 256 -21.11 7.67 -4.65
C GLU A 256 -20.69 8.19 -3.27
N LEU A 257 -21.04 7.48 -2.19
CA LEU A 257 -20.74 7.87 -0.81
C LEU A 257 -19.56 7.10 -0.26
N THR A 258 -18.45 7.78 0.02
CA THR A 258 -17.37 7.30 0.88
C THR A 258 -17.60 7.73 2.32
N THR A 259 -17.37 6.82 3.26
CA THR A 259 -17.48 7.07 4.71
C THR A 259 -16.27 6.47 5.43
N VAL A 260 -15.70 7.23 6.36
CA VAL A 260 -14.55 6.81 7.17
C VAL A 260 -14.83 7.15 8.64
N ALA A 261 -14.67 6.16 9.52
CA ALA A 261 -14.75 6.37 10.97
C ALA A 261 -13.36 6.66 11.53
N ILE A 262 -13.25 7.67 12.39
CA ILE A 262 -11.99 8.11 12.98
C ILE A 262 -12.18 8.31 14.49
N ILE A 263 -11.30 7.74 15.31
CA ILE A 263 -11.22 8.03 16.75
C ILE A 263 -9.84 8.62 17.04
N ARG A 264 -9.82 9.79 17.67
CA ARG A 264 -8.59 10.56 17.96
C ARG A 264 -8.81 11.60 19.05
N LEU A 265 -7.74 12.28 19.47
CA LEU A 265 -7.86 13.57 20.14
C LEU A 265 -8.15 14.66 19.11
N ALA A 266 -9.12 15.54 19.39
CA ALA A 266 -9.47 16.65 18.51
C ALA A 266 -8.26 17.57 18.31
N PRO A 267 -7.95 17.98 17.07
CA PRO A 267 -6.77 18.77 16.79
C PRO A 267 -6.88 20.16 17.42
N PRO A 268 -5.75 20.81 17.76
CA PRO A 268 -5.73 22.20 18.19
C PRO A 268 -5.89 23.16 16.99
N ALA A 269 -6.99 23.01 16.24
CA ALA A 269 -7.27 23.78 15.04
C ALA A 269 -8.32 24.90 15.29
N PRO A 270 -8.33 25.98 14.48
CA PRO A 270 -9.26 27.10 14.68
C PRO A 270 -10.74 26.71 14.62
N PHE A 271 -11.09 25.74 13.79
CA PHE A 271 -12.48 25.25 13.65
C PHE A 271 -12.96 24.39 14.83
N VAL A 272 -12.04 23.94 15.70
CA VAL A 272 -12.39 23.17 16.90
C VAL A 272 -12.64 24.14 18.06
N PRO A 273 -13.81 24.06 18.72
CA PRO A 273 -14.10 24.85 19.93
C PRO A 273 -12.98 24.70 20.97
N ALA A 274 -12.62 25.79 21.64
CA ALA A 274 -11.42 25.86 22.48
C ALA A 274 -11.44 24.80 23.60
N GLU A 275 -12.62 24.57 24.17
CA GLU A 275 -12.89 23.60 25.22
C GLU A 275 -12.81 22.14 24.75
N TRP A 276 -12.81 21.88 23.44
CA TRP A 276 -12.73 20.54 22.86
C TRP A 276 -11.34 20.19 22.32
N ARG A 277 -10.43 21.16 22.19
CA ARG A 277 -9.07 20.90 21.70
C ARG A 277 -8.35 19.90 22.59
N LEU A 278 -7.74 18.90 21.97
CA LEU A 278 -7.04 17.78 22.62
C LEU A 278 -7.91 16.88 23.50
N LYS A 279 -9.25 17.01 23.45
CA LYS A 279 -10.17 16.03 24.03
C LYS A 279 -10.45 14.89 23.06
N PRO A 280 -10.71 13.67 23.54
CA PRO A 280 -11.07 12.55 22.69
C PRO A 280 -12.40 12.80 21.97
N VAL A 281 -12.45 12.43 20.70
CA VAL A 281 -13.62 12.55 19.83
C VAL A 281 -13.73 11.33 18.91
N ALA A 282 -14.97 11.00 18.54
CA ALA A 282 -15.28 10.09 17.45
C ALA A 282 -15.82 10.91 16.27
N ALA A 283 -15.36 10.62 15.06
CA ALA A 283 -15.66 11.42 13.89
C ALA A 283 -16.01 10.56 12.67
N LEU A 284 -16.84 11.13 11.79
CA LEU A 284 -17.17 10.58 10.48
C LEU A 284 -16.72 11.56 9.40
N LEU A 285 -15.83 11.09 8.53
CA LEU A 285 -15.45 11.77 7.31
C LEU A 285 -16.28 11.20 6.17
N VAL A 286 -16.88 12.08 5.37
CA VAL A 286 -17.70 11.69 4.22
C VAL A 286 -17.29 12.43 2.96
N CYS A 287 -17.49 11.78 1.82
CA CYS A 287 -17.41 12.40 0.50
C CYS A 287 -18.47 11.76 -0.39
N HIS A 288 -19.38 12.59 -0.91
CA HIS A 288 -20.49 12.19 -1.77
C HIS A 288 -20.39 12.95 -3.09
N ILE A 289 -20.24 12.19 -4.17
CA ILE A 289 -20.05 12.72 -5.55
C ILE A 289 -21.29 12.54 -6.43
N GLY A 290 -22.43 12.20 -5.83
CA GLY A 290 -23.71 12.02 -6.50
C GLY A 290 -24.69 13.15 -6.17
N VAL A 291 -25.92 13.01 -6.68
CA VAL A 291 -26.95 14.06 -6.59
C VAL A 291 -27.84 13.97 -5.34
N ASN A 292 -27.81 12.84 -4.62
CA ASN A 292 -28.71 12.54 -3.51
C ASN A 292 -28.03 12.63 -2.12
N ALA A 293 -27.00 13.46 -1.99
CA ALA A 293 -26.18 13.54 -0.78
C ALA A 293 -26.99 13.76 0.51
N GLU A 294 -28.02 14.59 0.49
CA GLU A 294 -28.88 14.84 1.66
C GLU A 294 -29.60 13.58 2.15
N ALA A 295 -30.14 12.77 1.23
CA ALA A 295 -30.84 11.54 1.58
C ALA A 295 -29.86 10.49 2.12
N ASP A 296 -28.71 10.33 1.46
CA ASP A 296 -27.71 9.32 1.82
C ASP A 296 -26.97 9.66 3.13
N LEU A 297 -26.89 10.95 3.49
CA LEU A 297 -26.30 11.43 4.74
C LEU A 297 -27.32 11.63 5.87
N ALA A 298 -28.62 11.40 5.62
CA ALA A 298 -29.67 11.59 6.62
C ALA A 298 -29.40 10.83 7.94
N PRO A 299 -28.90 9.58 7.96
CA PRO A 299 -28.55 8.89 9.21
C PRO A 299 -27.46 9.59 10.01
N LEU A 300 -26.45 10.16 9.33
CA LEU A 300 -25.41 10.96 9.98
C LEU A 300 -26.00 12.24 10.57
N ARG A 301 -26.84 12.94 9.81
CA ARG A 301 -27.49 14.19 10.26
C ARG A 301 -28.39 13.96 11.47
N ALA A 302 -29.04 12.80 11.55
CA ALA A 302 -29.91 12.42 12.66
C ALA A 302 -29.19 12.24 14.01
N LEU A 303 -27.86 12.06 14.03
CA LEU A 303 -27.10 11.95 15.28
C LEU A 303 -27.18 13.20 16.17
N GLY A 304 -27.35 14.37 15.55
CA GLY A 304 -27.40 15.67 16.20
C GLY A 304 -26.14 16.04 16.98
N GLU A 305 -26.13 17.25 17.55
CA GLU A 305 -25.16 17.70 18.56
C GLU A 305 -23.67 17.39 18.29
N PRO A 306 -23.13 17.68 17.10
CA PRO A 306 -21.71 17.53 16.85
C PRO A 306 -20.90 18.58 17.63
N VAL A 307 -19.69 18.20 18.05
CA VAL A 307 -18.68 19.13 18.57
C VAL A 307 -18.28 20.14 17.50
N PHE A 308 -18.12 19.65 16.26
CA PHE A 308 -18.00 20.47 15.06
C PHE A 308 -18.53 19.68 13.85
N ASP A 309 -19.04 20.40 12.86
CA ASP A 309 -19.55 19.84 11.61
C ASP A 309 -19.02 20.67 10.44
N LEU A 310 -18.19 20.03 9.61
CA LEU A 310 -17.62 20.63 8.41
C LEU A 310 -18.23 20.01 7.13
N ILE A 311 -19.29 19.22 7.25
CA ILE A 311 -19.91 18.53 6.12
C ILE A 311 -20.81 19.50 5.36
N GLY A 312 -20.46 19.78 4.11
CA GLY A 312 -21.25 20.62 3.22
C GLY A 312 -20.78 20.54 1.78
N ALA A 313 -21.42 21.35 0.92
CA ALA A 313 -21.01 21.52 -0.45
C ALA A 313 -19.63 22.20 -0.54
N GLN A 314 -18.69 21.61 -1.25
CA GLN A 314 -17.34 22.14 -1.41
C GLN A 314 -16.69 21.66 -2.72
N PRO A 315 -15.64 22.36 -3.21
CA PRO A 315 -14.86 21.85 -4.34
C PRO A 315 -14.19 20.51 -4.02
N TYR A 316 -14.12 19.59 -4.99
CA TYR A 316 -13.45 18.29 -4.78
C TYR A 316 -11.96 18.45 -4.41
N VAL A 317 -11.27 19.46 -4.97
CA VAL A 317 -9.89 19.78 -4.58
C VAL A 317 -9.76 20.21 -3.11
N ALA A 318 -10.79 20.82 -2.52
CA ALA A 318 -10.79 21.18 -1.11
C ALA A 318 -10.89 19.92 -0.25
N GLN A 319 -11.82 19.01 -0.60
CA GLN A 319 -11.95 17.69 0.03
C GLN A 319 -10.65 16.87 -0.04
N GLN A 320 -9.95 16.88 -1.19
CA GLN A 320 -8.68 16.16 -1.36
C GLN A 320 -7.55 16.69 -0.47
N SER A 321 -7.56 17.98 -0.13
CA SER A 321 -6.53 18.63 0.70
C SER A 321 -6.89 18.74 2.18
N MET A 322 -8.13 18.39 2.58
CA MET A 322 -8.63 18.69 3.92
C MET A 322 -7.87 17.97 5.04
N LEU A 323 -7.22 16.84 4.73
CA LEU A 323 -6.46 16.03 5.68
C LEU A 323 -4.96 16.33 5.67
N ASP A 324 -4.45 17.20 4.80
CA ASP A 324 -3.01 17.43 4.63
C ASP A 324 -2.32 17.85 5.93
N ALA A 325 -2.97 18.73 6.70
CA ALA A 325 -2.44 19.20 7.99
C ALA A 325 -2.37 18.10 9.06
N MET A 326 -3.09 16.99 8.88
CA MET A 326 -3.00 15.82 9.76
C MET A 326 -1.83 14.91 9.41
N GLU A 327 -1.25 15.07 8.22
CA GLU A 327 -0.24 14.18 7.67
C GLU A 327 1.07 14.89 7.31
N PRO A 328 1.61 15.77 8.18
CA PRO A 328 2.79 16.54 7.84
C PRO A 328 4.03 15.65 7.71
N LYS A 329 4.94 16.04 6.82
CA LYS A 329 6.27 15.44 6.72
C LYS A 329 7.08 15.68 8.00
N GLY A 330 7.96 14.73 8.32
CA GLY A 330 8.96 14.92 9.38
C GLY A 330 8.51 14.48 10.78
N LEU A 331 7.32 13.89 10.91
CA LEU A 331 6.92 13.19 12.12
C LEU A 331 7.43 11.75 12.13
N ASN A 332 7.66 11.20 13.32
CA ASN A 332 7.89 9.77 13.49
C ASN A 332 6.55 9.05 13.34
N GLN A 333 6.48 8.06 12.46
CA GLN A 333 5.22 7.38 12.16
C GLN A 333 5.34 5.86 12.18
N TYR A 334 4.33 5.21 12.76
CA TYR A 334 4.21 3.76 12.81
C TYR A 334 2.76 3.34 12.63
N TRP A 335 2.48 2.57 11.58
CA TRP A 335 1.10 2.16 11.24
C TRP A 335 0.94 0.64 11.31
N LYS A 336 -0.25 0.21 11.70
CA LYS A 336 -0.76 -1.15 11.50
C LYS A 336 -2.11 -1.06 10.79
N ALA A 337 -2.29 -1.81 9.71
CA ALA A 337 -3.55 -1.86 8.96
C ALA A 337 -3.86 -3.28 8.47
N GLU A 338 -5.15 -3.60 8.33
CA GLU A 338 -5.68 -4.87 7.81
C GLU A 338 -6.80 -4.56 6.82
N PHE A 339 -6.94 -5.43 5.83
CA PHE A 339 -8.11 -5.53 4.99
C PHE A 339 -9.12 -6.48 5.63
N LEU A 340 -10.38 -6.09 5.66
CA LEU A 340 -11.47 -6.88 6.22
C LEU A 340 -12.58 -7.03 5.17
N PRO A 341 -13.07 -8.24 4.89
CA PRO A 341 -14.20 -8.42 3.97
C PRO A 341 -15.49 -7.82 4.54
N ASP A 342 -15.68 -7.90 5.85
CA ASP A 342 -16.83 -7.39 6.60
C ASP A 342 -16.42 -6.87 7.99
N LEU A 343 -17.38 -6.34 8.73
CA LEU A 343 -17.22 -5.94 10.14
C LEU A 343 -17.98 -6.91 11.04
N PRO A 344 -17.34 -7.97 11.57
CA PRO A 344 -18.00 -8.91 12.46
C PRO A 344 -18.47 -8.20 13.74
N GLY A 345 -19.54 -8.69 14.37
CA GLY A 345 -20.23 -7.97 15.46
C GLY A 345 -19.35 -7.54 16.65
N GLN A 346 -18.27 -8.27 16.95
CA GLN A 346 -17.32 -7.90 18.03
C GLN A 346 -16.23 -6.90 17.60
N TYR A 347 -16.15 -6.59 16.30
CA TYR A 347 -15.07 -5.77 15.74
C TYR A 347 -15.13 -4.32 16.23
N LEU A 348 -16.28 -3.65 16.06
CA LEU A 348 -16.43 -2.24 16.42
C LEU A 348 -16.22 -1.98 17.93
N PRO A 349 -16.75 -2.80 18.86
CA PRO A 349 -16.41 -2.69 20.28
C PRO A 349 -14.91 -2.86 20.56
N THR A 350 -14.26 -3.85 19.92
CA THR A 350 -12.82 -4.08 20.09
C THR A 350 -11.98 -2.92 19.54
N PHE A 351 -12.38 -2.38 18.38
CA PHE A 351 -11.75 -1.22 17.77
C PHE A 351 -11.87 0.01 18.66
N ARG A 352 -13.07 0.29 19.19
CA ARG A 352 -13.34 1.37 20.15
C ARG A 352 -12.40 1.26 21.34
N ASP A 353 -12.40 0.12 22.03
CA ASP A 353 -11.62 -0.07 23.25
C ASP A 353 -10.12 0.16 22.99
N ALA A 354 -9.59 -0.36 21.87
CA ALA A 354 -8.19 -0.14 21.48
C ALA A 354 -7.90 1.31 21.05
N ALA A 355 -8.86 1.98 20.40
CA ALA A 355 -8.72 3.36 19.96
C ALA A 355 -8.71 4.35 21.14
N LEU A 356 -9.41 4.02 22.22
CA LEU A 356 -9.43 4.81 23.46
C LEU A 356 -8.10 4.74 24.24
N GLU A 357 -7.24 3.76 23.96
CA GLU A 357 -5.88 3.67 24.54
C GLU A 357 -4.86 4.59 23.84
N VAL A 358 -5.25 5.30 22.79
CA VAL A 358 -4.35 6.18 22.03
C VAL A 358 -3.94 7.39 22.89
N ALA A 359 -2.65 7.44 23.24
CA ALA A 359 -2.11 8.48 24.13
C ALA A 359 -1.51 9.71 23.42
N SER A 360 -1.12 9.58 22.14
CA SER A 360 -0.50 10.69 21.40
C SER A 360 -1.57 11.56 20.73
N PRO A 361 -1.51 12.90 20.86
CA PRO A 361 -2.50 13.82 20.27
C PRO A 361 -2.46 13.88 18.74
N LEU A 362 -1.39 13.35 18.15
CA LEU A 362 -1.21 13.26 16.69
C LEU A 362 -1.73 11.93 16.13
N SER A 363 -1.92 10.93 16.99
CA SER A 363 -2.31 9.59 16.57
C SER A 363 -3.82 9.48 16.36
N PHE A 364 -4.21 8.53 15.52
CA PHE A 364 -5.62 8.26 15.23
C PHE A 364 -5.82 6.78 14.91
N SER A 365 -7.05 6.32 15.15
CA SER A 365 -7.53 5.00 14.73
C SER A 365 -8.59 5.22 13.67
N VAL A 366 -8.59 4.40 12.62
CA VAL A 366 -9.40 4.66 11.42
C VAL A 366 -9.99 3.38 10.84
N ILE A 367 -11.22 3.47 10.33
CA ILE A 367 -11.86 2.45 9.50
C ILE A 367 -12.37 3.10 8.22
N PHE A 368 -11.82 2.68 7.08
CA PHE A 368 -12.23 3.08 5.74
C PHE A 368 -13.26 2.09 5.20
N HIS A 369 -14.33 2.60 4.59
CA HIS A 369 -15.28 1.78 3.84
C HIS A 369 -14.85 1.67 2.37
N LEU A 370 -14.61 0.45 1.89
CA LEU A 370 -14.16 0.16 0.52
C LEU A 370 -15.24 -0.47 -0.37
N ALA A 371 -16.23 -1.14 0.22
CA ALA A 371 -17.10 -2.04 -0.53
C ALA A 371 -17.77 -1.39 -1.77
N GLY A 372 -17.78 -2.03 -2.92
CA GLY A 372 -18.39 -1.45 -4.13
C GLY A 372 -17.74 -1.96 -5.39
N ALA A 373 -17.35 -1.05 -6.29
CA ALA A 373 -16.74 -1.40 -7.58
C ALA A 373 -15.53 -2.33 -7.45
N LEU A 374 -14.80 -2.27 -6.32
CA LEU A 374 -13.70 -3.17 -6.02
C LEU A 374 -14.13 -4.65 -5.97
N ASN A 375 -15.24 -4.95 -5.29
CA ASN A 375 -15.67 -6.33 -5.01
C ASN A 375 -16.40 -6.97 -6.19
N GLU A 376 -16.92 -6.14 -7.10
CA GLU A 376 -17.64 -6.57 -8.30
C GLU A 376 -16.76 -6.63 -9.55
N PHE A 377 -15.48 -6.31 -9.40
CA PHE A 377 -14.55 -6.27 -10.50
C PHE A 377 -14.27 -7.67 -11.06
N ASP A 378 -14.62 -7.88 -12.32
CA ASP A 378 -14.51 -9.15 -13.06
C ASP A 378 -13.37 -9.17 -14.10
N GLY A 379 -12.67 -8.05 -14.26
CA GLY A 379 -11.61 -7.88 -15.24
C GLY A 379 -10.21 -8.31 -14.80
N ASP A 380 -9.20 -7.96 -15.61
CA ASP A 380 -7.81 -8.08 -15.23
C ASP A 380 -7.41 -6.98 -14.23
N GLY A 381 -7.32 -7.38 -12.96
CA GLY A 381 -7.05 -6.50 -11.84
C GLY A 381 -5.58 -6.17 -11.63
N GLY A 382 -4.67 -6.67 -12.47
CA GLY A 382 -3.24 -6.56 -12.19
C GLY A 382 -2.80 -7.35 -10.94
N ALA A 383 -1.64 -7.00 -10.41
CA ALA A 383 -1.04 -7.65 -9.24
C ALA A 383 -1.66 -7.24 -7.89
N VAL A 384 -2.52 -6.22 -7.84
CA VAL A 384 -3.14 -5.75 -6.59
C VAL A 384 -4.16 -6.77 -6.07
N GLY A 385 -3.98 -7.20 -4.82
CA GLY A 385 -4.84 -8.17 -4.13
C GLY A 385 -5.97 -7.53 -3.30
N ASN A 386 -6.47 -8.28 -2.31
CA ASN A 386 -7.49 -7.87 -1.33
C ASN A 386 -8.78 -7.28 -1.96
N ARG A 387 -9.22 -7.82 -3.10
CA ARG A 387 -10.42 -7.33 -3.82
C ARG A 387 -11.72 -7.72 -3.12
N GLU A 388 -11.67 -8.70 -2.24
CA GLU A 388 -12.76 -9.09 -1.34
C GLU A 388 -12.93 -8.16 -0.14
N ALA A 389 -12.03 -7.19 0.06
CA ALA A 389 -12.10 -6.28 1.20
C ALA A 389 -13.31 -5.34 1.09
N GLY A 390 -14.16 -5.34 2.12
CA GLY A 390 -15.18 -4.32 2.33
C GLY A 390 -14.66 -3.12 3.13
N PHE A 391 -13.58 -3.30 3.90
CA PHE A 391 -13.03 -2.30 4.80
C PHE A 391 -11.50 -2.36 4.88
N ILE A 392 -10.87 -1.23 5.20
CA ILE A 392 -9.50 -1.18 5.76
C ILE A 392 -9.61 -0.59 7.15
N SER A 393 -9.01 -1.23 8.13
CA SER A 393 -8.90 -0.67 9.47
C SER A 393 -7.45 -0.58 9.91
N GLY A 394 -7.12 0.49 10.63
CA GLY A 394 -5.77 0.71 11.10
C GLY A 394 -5.65 1.57 12.34
N PHE A 395 -4.50 1.43 12.98
CA PHE A 395 -4.04 2.26 14.08
C PHE A 395 -2.75 2.94 13.65
N SER A 396 -2.76 4.26 13.70
CA SER A 396 -1.65 5.07 13.23
C SER A 396 -1.04 5.84 14.40
N GLY A 397 0.16 5.43 14.78
CA GLY A 397 0.97 6.07 15.81
C GLY A 397 1.83 7.18 15.22
N TYR A 398 1.76 8.36 15.82
CA TYR A 398 2.55 9.55 15.45
C TYR A 398 3.25 10.10 16.68
N GLY A 399 4.47 10.60 16.48
CA GLY A 399 5.22 11.30 17.50
C GLY A 399 6.13 12.37 16.90
N HIS A 400 6.45 13.38 17.72
CA HIS A 400 7.50 14.32 17.37
C HIS A 400 8.88 13.64 17.39
N ARG A 401 9.82 14.23 16.66
CA ARG A 401 11.23 13.84 16.68
C ARG A 401 11.90 14.44 17.92
N THR A 402 12.08 13.68 18.99
CA THR A 402 12.88 14.11 20.16
C THR A 402 14.35 13.70 19.99
N PRO A 403 15.33 14.60 20.30
CA PRO A 403 16.76 14.32 20.09
C PRO A 403 17.35 13.21 20.98
N THR A 404 16.68 12.82 22.05
CA THR A 404 17.17 11.85 23.04
C THR A 404 16.03 10.93 23.49
N THR A 405 16.24 9.61 23.32
CA THR A 405 15.44 8.49 23.87
C THR A 405 14.00 8.26 23.37
N THR A 406 13.79 7.02 22.89
CA THR A 406 12.60 6.17 23.08
C THR A 406 11.28 6.88 23.40
N GLY A 407 10.67 7.55 22.43
CA GLY A 407 9.25 7.89 22.51
C GLY A 407 8.44 6.60 22.67
N SER A 408 7.77 6.43 23.81
CA SER A 408 6.88 5.30 24.05
C SER A 408 5.67 5.43 23.12
N TRP A 409 5.70 4.76 21.98
CA TRP A 409 4.52 4.60 21.13
C TRP A 409 3.37 3.94 21.89
N PRO A 410 2.11 4.25 21.56
CA PRO A 410 0.96 3.61 22.18
C PRO A 410 1.08 2.08 22.12
N PRO A 411 0.80 1.36 23.22
CA PRO A 411 0.86 -0.11 23.24
C PRO A 411 0.05 -0.75 22.12
N SER A 412 -1.12 -0.20 21.76
CA SER A 412 -1.96 -0.70 20.67
C SER A 412 -1.26 -0.74 19.30
N ALA A 413 -0.43 0.26 18.99
CA ALA A 413 0.37 0.28 17.77
C ALA A 413 1.53 -0.73 17.84
N LYS A 414 2.21 -0.87 18.99
CA LYS A 414 3.38 -1.76 19.14
C LYS A 414 3.03 -3.24 19.30
N ASP A 415 2.04 -3.54 20.14
CA ASP A 415 1.83 -4.89 20.69
C ASP A 415 0.98 -5.78 19.79
N GLY A 416 0.29 -5.23 18.77
CA GLY A 416 -0.52 -6.00 17.82
C GLY A 416 -1.66 -6.83 18.45
N ARG A 417 -1.83 -6.82 19.79
CA ARG A 417 -2.80 -7.65 20.51
C ARG A 417 -4.25 -7.31 20.15
N ALA A 418 -4.56 -6.02 19.95
CA ALA A 418 -5.87 -5.59 19.46
C ALA A 418 -6.16 -6.15 18.05
N PHE A 419 -5.13 -6.18 17.20
CA PHE A 419 -5.17 -6.78 15.86
C PHE A 419 -5.36 -8.30 15.89
N VAL A 420 -4.61 -9.00 16.76
CA VAL A 420 -4.71 -10.46 16.92
C VAL A 420 -6.07 -10.87 17.48
N ARG A 421 -6.66 -10.07 18.39
CA ARG A 421 -7.98 -10.34 18.99
C ARG A 421 -9.15 -10.09 18.05
N SER A 422 -8.99 -9.18 17.07
CA SER A 422 -10.06 -8.79 16.14
C SER A 422 -10.04 -9.55 14.81
N ARG A 423 -9.04 -10.41 14.58
CA ARG A 423 -8.92 -11.21 13.35
C ARG A 423 -10.00 -12.29 13.26
N PRO A 424 -10.76 -12.36 12.15
CA PRO A 424 -11.51 -13.55 11.78
C PRO A 424 -10.55 -14.73 11.55
N ALA A 425 -10.95 -15.95 11.89
CA ALA A 425 -10.14 -17.13 11.60
C ALA A 425 -10.03 -17.31 10.07
N GLY A 426 -8.84 -17.10 9.50
CA GLY A 426 -8.55 -17.39 8.08
C GLY A 426 -7.95 -16.26 7.25
N THR A 427 -7.78 -15.04 7.77
CA THR A 427 -7.14 -13.94 7.01
C THR A 427 -5.61 -14.04 7.04
N THR A 428 -4.97 -14.10 5.87
CA THR A 428 -3.50 -14.08 5.73
C THR A 428 -3.01 -12.66 5.44
N SER A 429 -2.16 -12.10 6.31
CA SER A 429 -1.46 -10.85 6.00
C SER A 429 -0.25 -11.08 5.08
N THR A 430 -0.16 -10.29 4.02
CA THR A 430 1.10 -10.02 3.31
C THR A 430 1.61 -8.62 3.67
N SER A 431 2.14 -8.44 4.89
CA SER A 431 2.96 -7.27 5.21
C SER A 431 3.85 -7.51 6.44
N SER A 432 4.97 -8.20 6.23
CA SER A 432 6.22 -7.95 6.97
C SER A 432 7.35 -8.74 6.32
N SER A 433 8.39 -8.06 5.86
CA SER A 433 9.71 -8.67 5.69
C SER A 433 10.39 -8.66 7.07
N PRO A 434 10.70 -9.82 7.68
CA PRO A 434 11.54 -9.84 8.86
C PRO A 434 12.98 -9.58 8.44
N ARG A 435 13.61 -8.57 9.03
CA ARG A 435 15.05 -8.39 9.01
C ARG A 435 15.67 -9.51 9.86
N THR A 436 16.47 -10.38 9.27
CA THR A 436 17.17 -11.47 9.95
C THR A 436 18.31 -10.91 10.81
N THR A 437 18.29 -11.19 12.11
CA THR A 437 19.48 -11.19 12.98
C THR A 437 19.92 -12.63 13.23
N PRO A 438 21.23 -12.94 13.28
CA PRO A 438 21.72 -14.29 13.53
C PRO A 438 21.62 -14.66 15.03
N PRO A 439 21.44 -15.95 15.37
CA PRO A 439 21.28 -16.36 16.76
C PRO A 439 22.63 -16.40 17.50
N GLU A 440 22.71 -15.65 18.59
CA GLU A 440 23.72 -15.85 19.63
C GLU A 440 23.45 -17.15 20.40
N GLN A 441 24.53 -17.89 20.63
CA GLN A 441 24.59 -19.10 21.44
C GLN A 441 24.30 -18.77 22.90
N GLN A 442 23.24 -19.35 23.48
CA GLN A 442 23.18 -19.58 24.93
C GLN A 442 22.72 -21.01 25.24
N THR A 443 23.73 -21.80 25.60
CA THR A 443 23.77 -22.82 26.66
C THR A 443 22.50 -23.57 27.08
N ARG A 444 22.58 -24.89 26.85
CA ARG A 444 21.83 -25.98 27.49
C ARG A 444 21.52 -25.75 28.99
N THR A 445 20.29 -26.06 29.39
CA THR A 445 20.01 -26.89 30.58
C THR A 445 18.61 -27.53 30.55
N LYS A 446 18.62 -28.87 30.60
CA LYS A 446 17.71 -29.84 31.25
C LYS A 446 16.19 -29.84 30.97
N ALA A 447 15.77 -30.95 30.38
CA ALA A 447 14.41 -31.53 30.43
C ALA A 447 14.00 -31.93 31.87
N PRO A 448 12.71 -32.24 32.09
CA PRO A 448 12.34 -33.65 32.11
C PRO A 448 11.04 -34.00 31.38
N THR A 449 10.77 -35.31 31.40
CA THR A 449 10.02 -36.14 30.45
C THR A 449 8.68 -36.65 31.04
N ILE A 450 7.80 -37.18 30.18
CA ILE A 450 6.67 -38.14 30.42
C ILE A 450 5.36 -37.43 30.90
N ALA A 451 4.16 -37.63 30.34
CA ALA A 451 3.46 -38.90 30.07
C ALA A 451 2.35 -38.80 29.01
N SER A 452 2.15 -39.95 28.37
CA SER A 452 1.06 -40.40 27.50
C SER A 452 -0.33 -40.39 28.16
N GLY A 453 -1.38 -40.12 27.36
CA GLY A 453 -2.77 -40.42 27.72
C GLY A 453 -3.66 -40.66 26.50
N ARG A 454 -3.98 -41.93 26.23
CA ARG A 454 -5.01 -42.40 25.27
C ARG A 454 -6.40 -42.31 25.90
N SER A 455 -7.43 -41.94 25.12
CA SER A 455 -8.84 -42.40 25.23
C SER A 455 -9.63 -41.84 24.03
N ARG A 456 -9.97 -42.59 22.97
CA ARG A 456 -11.12 -43.52 22.72
C ARG A 456 -12.55 -42.94 22.88
N ARG A 457 -13.24 -42.83 21.73
CA ARG A 457 -14.65 -43.20 21.36
C ARG A 457 -15.19 -42.15 20.36
N SER A 458 -15.29 -42.43 19.07
CA SER A 458 -16.32 -43.19 18.34
C SER A 458 -17.74 -42.65 18.52
N THR A 459 -18.30 -42.07 17.45
CA THR A 459 -19.66 -42.41 16.98
C THR A 459 -19.81 -42.01 15.52
N THR A 460 -20.10 -43.03 14.72
CA THR A 460 -20.42 -43.04 13.31
C THR A 460 -21.85 -42.53 13.11
N ARG A 461 -22.12 -41.77 12.04
CA ARG A 461 -23.43 -41.79 11.38
C ARG A 461 -23.30 -41.46 9.91
N THR A 462 -23.35 -42.51 9.10
CA THR A 462 -23.62 -42.50 7.66
C THR A 462 -25.12 -42.28 7.42
N MET A 463 -25.45 -41.50 6.39
CA MET A 463 -26.69 -41.59 5.61
C MET A 463 -26.34 -41.19 4.17
N SER A 464 -26.76 -42.04 3.25
CA SER A 464 -26.48 -42.05 1.81
C SER A 464 -27.62 -41.46 0.97
N SER A 465 -27.30 -41.27 -0.32
CA SER A 465 -28.14 -41.00 -1.51
C SER A 465 -27.98 -39.56 -2.01
N GLY A 466 -27.68 -39.28 -3.28
CA GLY A 466 -27.59 -40.11 -4.48
C GLY A 466 -28.05 -39.24 -5.66
N SER A 467 -27.14 -38.86 -6.56
CA SER A 467 -27.42 -38.76 -8.00
C SER A 467 -26.13 -38.41 -8.74
N THR A 468 -25.80 -39.31 -9.66
CA THR A 468 -24.74 -39.22 -10.66
C THR A 468 -25.24 -38.44 -11.87
N ALA A 469 -24.43 -37.51 -12.36
CA ALA A 469 -24.48 -37.04 -13.74
C ALA A 469 -23.07 -37.17 -14.32
N THR A 470 -22.93 -38.13 -15.24
CA THR A 470 -21.78 -38.36 -16.10
C THR A 470 -21.72 -37.30 -17.20
N TYR A 471 -20.54 -36.72 -17.45
CA TYR A 471 -20.24 -36.11 -18.74
C TYR A 471 -18.80 -36.44 -19.15
N ASP A 472 -18.67 -36.76 -20.43
CA ASP A 472 -17.52 -37.35 -21.10
C ASP A 472 -16.24 -36.51 -21.07
N ARG A 473 -15.11 -37.22 -21.12
CA ARG A 473 -13.75 -36.71 -21.17
C ARG A 473 -13.17 -36.94 -22.57
N ALA A 474 -12.98 -35.86 -23.34
CA ALA A 474 -12.10 -35.73 -24.53
C ALA A 474 -12.17 -34.24 -24.93
N ASP A 475 -11.12 -33.43 -25.06
CA ASP A 475 -9.74 -33.64 -25.45
C ASP A 475 -8.79 -32.75 -24.61
N GLU A 476 -7.80 -33.35 -23.92
CA GLU A 476 -6.67 -32.60 -23.34
C GLU A 476 -5.57 -32.47 -24.40
N VAL A 477 -5.40 -31.28 -24.95
CA VAL A 477 -4.15 -30.87 -25.60
C VAL A 477 -3.16 -30.52 -24.49
N PRO A 478 -1.99 -31.17 -24.37
CA PRO A 478 -1.05 -30.85 -23.31
C PRO A 478 -0.38 -29.50 -23.62
N LEU A 479 -0.82 -28.45 -22.92
CA LEU A 479 -0.08 -27.19 -22.79
C LEU A 479 1.26 -27.47 -22.11
N ARG A 480 2.32 -27.63 -22.91
CA ARG A 480 3.70 -27.66 -22.42
C ARG A 480 4.09 -26.25 -21.95
N PHE A 481 3.98 -25.99 -20.66
CA PHE A 481 4.55 -24.78 -20.06
C PHE A 481 6.07 -24.95 -19.91
N LYS A 482 6.85 -24.22 -20.73
CA LYS A 482 8.28 -24.02 -20.48
C LYS A 482 8.44 -22.90 -19.46
N VAL A 483 8.67 -23.25 -18.20
CA VAL A 483 9.24 -22.32 -17.22
C VAL A 483 10.74 -22.24 -17.49
N HIS A 484 11.24 -21.11 -17.99
CA HIS A 484 12.68 -20.83 -18.00
C HIS A 484 13.11 -20.36 -16.61
N ALA A 485 13.32 -21.32 -15.71
CA ALA A 485 14.13 -21.13 -14.52
C ALA A 485 15.49 -21.81 -14.76
N PRO A 486 16.63 -21.14 -14.48
CA PRO A 486 17.92 -21.82 -14.46
C PRO A 486 17.86 -22.97 -13.45
N THR A 487 18.32 -24.15 -13.85
CA THR A 487 18.40 -25.36 -13.01
C THR A 487 19.09 -25.04 -11.68
N GLY A 488 18.47 -25.43 -10.55
CA GLY A 488 19.08 -25.37 -9.21
C GLY A 488 18.56 -24.31 -8.23
N ARG A 489 17.49 -23.55 -8.51
CA ARG A 489 16.89 -22.62 -7.52
C ARG A 489 15.63 -23.19 -6.86
N CYS A 490 15.60 -23.21 -5.53
CA CYS A 490 14.44 -23.62 -4.73
C CYS A 490 13.52 -22.41 -4.47
N VAL A 491 12.20 -22.64 -4.55
CA VAL A 491 11.18 -21.59 -4.35
C VAL A 491 10.47 -21.81 -3.02
N ARG A 492 10.04 -20.72 -2.37
CA ARG A 492 9.24 -20.81 -1.14
C ARG A 492 7.85 -21.35 -1.51
N ALA A 493 7.47 -22.47 -0.92
CA ALA A 493 6.20 -23.12 -1.26
C ALA A 493 5.01 -22.34 -0.69
N SER A 494 4.22 -21.73 -1.56
CA SER A 494 2.86 -21.28 -1.25
C SER A 494 1.85 -22.28 -1.78
N LYS A 495 0.65 -22.29 -1.18
CA LYS A 495 -0.48 -23.12 -1.61
C LYS A 495 -0.79 -22.92 -3.11
N SER A 496 -0.75 -21.67 -3.57
CA SER A 496 -0.97 -21.28 -4.97
C SER A 496 0.09 -21.80 -5.95
N VAL A 497 1.32 -22.05 -5.51
CA VAL A 497 2.37 -22.66 -6.34
C VAL A 497 2.17 -24.17 -6.44
N LEU A 498 1.77 -24.83 -5.35
CA LEU A 498 1.54 -26.28 -5.34
C LEU A 498 0.30 -26.68 -6.14
N GLU A 499 -0.80 -25.91 -6.06
CA GLU A 499 -2.02 -26.15 -6.83
C GLU A 499 -1.80 -26.09 -8.35
N ARG A 500 -0.85 -25.26 -8.80
CA ARG A 500 -0.48 -25.15 -10.23
C ARG A 500 0.45 -26.25 -10.71
N VAL A 501 1.21 -26.88 -9.80
CA VAL A 501 2.26 -27.84 -10.16
C VAL A 501 1.82 -29.29 -9.91
N CYS A 502 0.89 -29.54 -8.98
CA CYS A 502 0.31 -30.86 -8.73
C CYS A 502 -1.23 -30.77 -8.57
N PRO A 503 -1.98 -30.66 -9.67
CA PRO A 503 -3.43 -30.41 -9.64
C PRO A 503 -4.24 -31.50 -8.93
N SER A 504 -3.72 -32.73 -8.84
CA SER A 504 -4.38 -33.87 -8.18
C SER A 504 -4.35 -33.78 -6.65
N ALA A 505 -3.56 -32.89 -6.04
CA ALA A 505 -3.42 -32.75 -4.59
C ALA A 505 -4.51 -31.91 -3.89
N GLY A 506 -5.65 -31.71 -4.55
CA GLY A 506 -6.76 -30.84 -4.11
C GLY A 506 -7.16 -31.00 -2.63
N ALA A 507 -7.47 -29.88 -1.99
CA ALA A 507 -8.05 -29.71 -0.65
C ALA A 507 -7.38 -30.42 0.56
N THR A 508 -6.28 -31.15 0.40
CA THR A 508 -5.52 -31.72 1.52
C THR A 508 -4.62 -30.69 2.20
N ALA A 509 -4.35 -30.87 3.50
CA ALA A 509 -3.48 -29.99 4.26
C ALA A 509 -2.07 -29.95 3.65
N PHE A 510 -1.41 -28.79 3.69
CA PHE A 510 -0.11 -28.52 3.06
C PHE A 510 0.97 -29.60 3.32
N GLN A 511 0.94 -30.25 4.49
CA GLN A 511 1.89 -31.30 4.88
C GLN A 511 1.61 -32.67 4.21
N GLU A 512 0.36 -32.95 3.82
CA GLU A 512 -0.04 -34.21 3.18
C GLU A 512 0.19 -34.16 1.66
N ALA A 513 -0.05 -33.01 1.03
CA ALA A 513 0.22 -32.79 -0.39
C ALA A 513 1.71 -33.01 -0.77
N LEU A 514 2.64 -32.75 0.17
CA LEU A 514 4.08 -32.97 -0.01
C LEU A 514 4.48 -34.45 -0.04
N ARG A 515 3.60 -35.38 0.33
CA ARG A 515 3.86 -36.83 0.37
C ARG A 515 3.17 -37.59 -0.77
N HIS A 516 2.48 -36.90 -1.67
CA HIS A 516 1.73 -37.54 -2.74
C HIS A 516 2.68 -38.19 -3.77
N PRO A 517 2.47 -39.46 -4.17
CA PRO A 517 3.41 -40.21 -5.01
C PRO A 517 3.63 -39.63 -6.42
N GLU A 518 2.78 -38.72 -6.89
CA GLU A 518 2.95 -38.00 -8.16
C GLU A 518 3.84 -36.73 -8.06
N CYS A 519 4.19 -36.29 -6.84
CA CYS A 519 5.04 -35.12 -6.62
C CYS A 519 6.54 -35.45 -6.84
N ARG A 520 7.17 -34.93 -7.90
CA ARG A 520 8.61 -35.11 -8.20
C ARG A 520 9.49 -34.02 -7.59
N PHE A 521 9.53 -33.88 -6.26
CA PHE A 521 10.37 -32.86 -5.58
C PHE A 521 11.06 -33.41 -4.33
N ARG A 522 12.21 -32.83 -3.94
CA ARG A 522 12.80 -33.01 -2.59
C ARG A 522 12.47 -31.80 -1.73
N VAL A 523 11.99 -32.04 -0.49
CA VAL A 523 11.78 -31.01 0.53
C VAL A 523 12.92 -31.06 1.54
N SER A 524 13.66 -29.96 1.66
CA SER A 524 14.63 -29.73 2.74
C SER A 524 14.36 -28.34 3.31
N GLU A 525 14.24 -28.24 4.64
CA GLU A 525 14.16 -26.96 5.37
C GLU A 525 13.09 -25.97 4.84
N GLY A 526 11.92 -26.46 4.43
CA GLY A 526 10.79 -25.61 4.04
C GLY A 526 10.89 -24.98 2.64
N ARG A 527 11.74 -25.50 1.76
CA ARG A 527 11.84 -25.09 0.34
C ARG A 527 11.53 -26.27 -0.59
N VAL A 528 10.89 -25.99 -1.73
CA VAL A 528 10.64 -26.97 -2.80
C VAL A 528 11.69 -26.77 -3.88
N CYS A 529 12.46 -27.82 -4.16
CA CYS A 529 13.46 -27.82 -5.22
C CYS A 529 12.95 -28.74 -6.34
N LEU A 530 12.88 -28.21 -7.57
CA LEU A 530 12.61 -29.02 -8.77
C LEU A 530 13.77 -30.01 -8.93
N GLY A 531 13.48 -31.31 -8.82
CA GLY A 531 14.49 -32.33 -9.03
C GLY A 531 14.81 -32.45 -10.53
N ASP A 532 16.08 -32.71 -10.84
CA ASP A 532 16.49 -33.12 -12.17
C ASP A 532 15.72 -34.39 -12.55
N ALA A 533 15.09 -34.38 -13.72
CA ALA A 533 14.51 -35.58 -14.34
C ALA A 533 15.60 -36.36 -15.08
#